data_AF-A0A5Q0L8P8-F1
#
_entry.id   AF-A0A5Q0L8P8-F1
#
_cell.length_a   1.000
_cell.length_b   1.000
_cell.length_c   1.000
_cell.angle_alpha   90.00
_cell.angle_beta   90.00
_cell.angle_gamma   90.00
#
_symmetry.space_group_name_H-M   'P 1'
#
loop_
_entity.id
_entity.type
_entity.pdbx_description
1 polymer ?
#
loop_
_entity_poly.entity_id
_entity_poly.type
_entity_poly.pdbx_seq_one_letter_code
_entity_poly.pdbx_strand_id
1 'polypeptide(L)'
;MNDAGTGDGNGGSTAMYSDVCARLDEIRGVVPNDRRPELEEILAALRGSGDPSGPRTELHRLLRLSGVAAGLRAFRGAGIGGLPAAVEGHPVVEAYVCPRGRCDRRSPARNQPVPPVCGLYGEPLCRRGVS
;
A
#
# COMPACT_ATOMS: atom_id res chain seq x y z
N MET A 1 -35.57 17.26 -2.65
CA MET A 1 -34.47 17.59 -1.72
C MET A 1 -33.49 16.44 -1.81
N ASN A 2 -32.47 16.57 -2.64
CA ASN A 2 -31.49 15.51 -2.92
C ASN A 2 -30.18 15.90 -2.25
N ASP A 3 -29.91 15.35 -1.08
CA ASP A 3 -28.59 15.36 -0.44
C ASP A 3 -27.94 14.00 -0.68
N ALA A 4 -27.24 13.87 -1.82
CA ALA A 4 -26.29 12.80 -2.06
C ALA A 4 -24.90 13.33 -1.69
N GLY A 5 -24.59 13.24 -0.40
CA GLY A 5 -23.30 13.61 0.16
C GLY A 5 -22.16 12.81 -0.46
N THR A 6 -21.33 13.52 -1.22
CA THR A 6 -19.99 13.15 -1.70
C THR A 6 -19.08 12.80 -0.52
N GLY A 7 -18.33 11.69 -0.56
CA GLY A 7 -17.41 11.38 0.54
C GLY A 7 -16.47 10.17 0.50
N ASP A 8 -16.20 9.49 -0.62
CA ASP A 8 -15.35 8.26 -0.63
C ASP A 8 -14.04 8.35 -1.46
N GLY A 9 -13.46 9.55 -1.58
CA GLY A 9 -12.16 9.74 -2.24
C GLY A 9 -10.95 9.21 -1.45
N ASN A 10 -11.12 8.97 -0.15
CA ASN A 10 -10.00 8.66 0.76
C ASN A 10 -9.68 7.16 0.81
N GLY A 11 -10.70 6.30 0.84
CA GLY A 11 -10.51 4.84 0.92
C GLY A 11 -9.81 4.24 -0.31
N GLY A 12 -10.02 4.82 -1.50
CA GLY A 12 -9.33 4.39 -2.72
C GLY A 12 -7.83 4.74 -2.73
N SER A 13 -7.45 5.81 -2.04
CA SER A 13 -6.08 6.31 -1.96
C SER A 13 -5.26 5.51 -0.95
N THR A 14 -5.81 5.27 0.25
CA THR A 14 -5.14 4.49 1.30
C THR A 14 -4.94 3.02 0.93
N ALA A 15 -5.91 2.41 0.24
CA ALA A 15 -5.81 1.06 -0.30
C ALA A 15 -4.70 0.96 -1.34
N MET A 16 -4.58 1.95 -2.24
CA MET A 16 -3.51 2.00 -3.23
C MET A 16 -2.13 2.11 -2.57
N TYR A 17 -1.96 3.01 -1.59
CA TYR A 17 -0.70 3.09 -0.85
C TYR A 17 -0.39 1.79 -0.10
N SER A 18 -1.41 1.07 0.39
CA SER A 18 -1.23 -0.22 1.05
C SER A 18 -0.69 -1.27 0.09
N ASP A 19 -1.28 -1.38 -1.10
CA ASP A 19 -0.84 -2.31 -2.14
C ASP A 19 0.61 -2.03 -2.58
N VAL A 20 0.95 -0.76 -2.86
CA VAL A 20 2.31 -0.37 -3.25
C VAL A 20 3.29 -0.61 -2.11
N CYS A 21 2.95 -0.26 -0.87
CA CYS A 21 3.81 -0.44 0.30
C CYS A 21 4.07 -1.93 0.60
N ALA A 22 3.08 -2.80 0.40
CA ALA A 22 3.20 -4.23 0.66
C ALA A 22 4.04 -4.95 -0.40
N ARG A 23 4.00 -4.49 -1.65
CA ARG A 23 4.58 -5.18 -2.81
C ARG A 23 5.69 -4.41 -3.50
N LEU A 24 6.31 -3.45 -2.80
CA LEU A 24 7.30 -2.58 -3.41
C LEU A 24 8.49 -3.36 -3.98
N ASP A 25 8.93 -4.41 -3.29
CA ASP A 25 10.04 -5.24 -3.77
C ASP A 25 9.66 -6.07 -5.00
N GLU A 26 8.42 -6.56 -5.06
CA GLU A 26 7.89 -7.23 -6.27
C GLU A 26 7.81 -6.25 -7.45
N ILE A 27 7.32 -5.02 -7.21
CA ILE A 27 7.28 -3.94 -8.21
C ILE A 27 8.69 -3.62 -8.72
N ARG A 28 9.68 -3.50 -7.84
CA ARG A 28 11.09 -3.28 -8.21
C ARG A 28 11.71 -4.46 -8.94
N GLY A 29 11.21 -5.68 -8.71
CA GLY A 29 11.64 -6.89 -9.38
C GLY A 29 11.16 -7.00 -10.82
N VAL A 30 9.97 -6.47 -11.13
CA VAL A 30 9.41 -6.51 -12.49
C VAL A 30 9.81 -5.32 -13.36
N VAL A 31 10.19 -4.19 -12.76
CA VAL A 31 10.64 -3.01 -13.52
C VAL A 31 12.09 -3.20 -13.96
N PRO A 32 12.39 -3.12 -15.28
CA PRO A 32 13.73 -3.20 -15.83
C PRO A 32 14.70 -2.17 -15.22
N ASN A 33 15.98 -2.52 -15.15
CA ASN A 33 17.01 -1.68 -14.52
C ASN A 33 17.13 -0.28 -15.14
N ASP A 34 16.97 -0.17 -16.46
CA ASP A 34 16.98 1.09 -17.22
C ASP A 34 15.80 2.01 -16.89
N ARG A 35 14.72 1.45 -16.32
CA ARG A 35 13.51 2.17 -15.88
C ARG A 35 13.40 2.38 -14.38
N ARG A 36 14.38 1.91 -13.60
CA ARG A 36 14.42 2.13 -12.14
C ARG A 36 14.43 3.60 -11.72
N PRO A 37 15.13 4.52 -12.41
CA PRO A 37 15.08 5.94 -12.07
C PRO A 37 13.65 6.50 -12.19
N GLU A 38 12.94 6.16 -13.27
CA GLU A 38 11.54 6.55 -13.50
C GLU A 38 10.62 6.00 -12.39
N LEU A 39 10.82 4.74 -11.97
CA LEU A 39 10.09 4.18 -10.83
C LEU A 39 10.33 4.97 -9.54
N GLU A 40 11.58 5.29 -9.20
CA GLU A 40 11.90 5.99 -7.96
C GLU A 40 11.40 7.45 -7.97
N GLU A 41 11.35 8.10 -9.13
CA GLU A 41 10.70 9.42 -9.30
C GLU A 41 9.19 9.35 -9.03
N ILE A 42 8.51 8.35 -9.57
CA ILE A 42 7.07 8.13 -9.32
C ILE A 42 6.82 7.84 -7.83
N LEU A 43 7.68 7.04 -7.18
CA LEU A 43 7.61 6.76 -5.75
C LEU A 43 7.88 8.02 -4.91
N ALA A 44 8.82 8.87 -5.32
CA ALA A 44 9.05 10.16 -4.67
C ALA A 44 7.83 11.07 -4.79
N ALA A 45 7.21 11.14 -5.97
CA ALA A 45 5.96 11.89 -6.17
C ALA A 45 4.82 11.34 -5.31
N LEU A 46 4.68 10.03 -5.20
CA LEU A 46 3.72 9.39 -4.28
C LEU A 46 3.94 9.76 -2.81
N ARG A 47 5.19 9.90 -2.37
CA ARG A 47 5.50 10.31 -0.98
C ARG A 47 5.22 11.79 -0.74
N GLY A 48 5.40 12.63 -1.77
CA GLY A 48 5.28 14.09 -1.69
C GLY A 48 3.88 14.63 -1.93
N SER A 49 3.00 13.89 -2.62
CA SER A 49 1.68 14.39 -3.00
C SER A 49 0.60 14.10 -1.95
N GLY A 50 -0.32 15.05 -1.77
CA GLY A 50 -1.57 14.82 -1.02
C GLY A 50 -2.58 13.98 -1.82
N ASP A 51 -2.52 14.08 -3.15
CA ASP A 51 -3.33 13.29 -4.08
C ASP A 51 -2.46 12.25 -4.82
N PRO A 52 -2.72 10.93 -4.66
CA PRO A 52 -1.98 9.89 -5.35
C PRO A 52 -2.43 9.66 -6.80
N SER A 53 -3.49 10.31 -7.30
CA SER A 53 -4.12 9.97 -8.60
C SER A 53 -3.16 10.03 -9.80
N GLY A 54 -2.37 11.09 -9.90
CA GLY A 54 -1.36 11.29 -10.95
C GLY A 54 -0.25 10.24 -10.88
N PRO A 55 0.50 10.16 -9.77
CA PRO A 55 1.56 9.16 -9.60
C PRO A 55 1.06 7.70 -9.72
N ARG A 56 -0.17 7.41 -9.31
CA ARG A 56 -0.81 6.11 -9.53
C ARG A 56 -0.96 5.76 -11.01
N THR A 57 -1.40 6.74 -11.81
CA THR A 57 -1.59 6.56 -13.26
C THR A 57 -0.26 6.30 -13.93
N GLU A 58 0.78 7.03 -13.53
CA GLU A 58 2.13 6.86 -14.06
C GLU A 58 2.73 5.50 -13.66
N LEU A 59 2.59 5.10 -12.38
CA LEU A 59 3.00 3.76 -11.94
C LEU A 59 2.30 2.64 -12.72
N HIS A 60 1.00 2.79 -12.97
CA HIS A 60 0.25 1.83 -13.77
C HIS A 60 0.78 1.75 -15.21
N ARG A 61 1.09 2.90 -15.82
CA ARG A 61 1.67 2.96 -17.17
C ARG A 61 3.05 2.32 -17.23
N LEU A 62 3.95 2.67 -16.31
CA LEU A 62 5.29 2.13 -16.22
C LEU A 62 5.29 0.60 -16.11
N LEU A 63 4.42 0.05 -15.27
CA LEU A 63 4.28 -1.40 -15.13
C LEU A 63 3.82 -2.07 -16.43
N ARG A 64 2.90 -1.44 -17.18
CA ARG A 64 2.48 -1.96 -18.49
C ARG A 64 3.62 -1.93 -19.52
N LEU A 65 4.41 -0.86 -19.54
CA LEU A 65 5.61 -0.75 -20.37
C LEU A 65 6.68 -1.79 -20.00
N SER A 66 6.69 -2.19 -18.73
CA SER A 66 7.57 -3.24 -18.18
C SER A 66 7.04 -4.66 -18.40
N GLY A 67 5.96 -4.84 -19.18
CA GLY A 67 5.40 -6.17 -19.52
C GLY A 67 4.33 -6.69 -18.55
N VAL A 68 3.99 -5.95 -17.48
CA VAL A 68 2.89 -6.32 -16.58
C VAL A 68 1.57 -5.84 -17.19
N ALA A 69 0.90 -6.69 -17.97
CA ALA A 69 -0.29 -6.32 -18.75
C ALA A 69 -1.41 -5.69 -17.91
N ALA A 70 -1.64 -6.19 -16.69
CA ALA A 70 -2.63 -5.64 -15.76
C ALA A 70 -2.14 -4.37 -15.01
N GLY A 71 -0.90 -3.95 -15.24
CA GLY A 71 -0.21 -2.86 -14.55
C GLY A 71 -0.29 -3.04 -13.03
N LEU A 72 -0.56 -1.94 -12.31
CA LEU A 72 -0.72 -1.96 -10.86
C LEU A 72 -1.82 -2.94 -10.36
N ARG A 73 -2.79 -3.33 -11.20
CA ARG A 73 -3.84 -4.28 -10.79
C ARG A 73 -3.31 -5.70 -10.61
N ALA A 74 -2.17 -6.04 -11.21
CA ALA A 74 -1.50 -7.33 -11.00
C ALA A 74 -1.11 -7.55 -9.53
N PHE A 75 -0.92 -6.46 -8.79
CA PHE A 75 -0.45 -6.44 -7.41
C PHE A 75 -1.60 -6.20 -6.42
N ARG A 76 -2.87 -6.30 -6.85
CA ARG A 76 -3.99 -6.31 -5.89
C ARG A 76 -4.08 -7.68 -5.22
N GLY A 77 -4.03 -7.70 -3.89
CA GLY A 77 -4.26 -8.93 -3.13
C GLY A 77 -5.75 -9.21 -2.94
N ALA A 78 -6.12 -10.49 -2.87
CA ALA A 78 -7.48 -10.96 -2.56
C ALA A 78 -7.90 -10.76 -1.07
N GLY A 79 -7.16 -9.96 -0.30
CA GLY A 79 -7.33 -9.85 1.13
C GLY A 79 -7.18 -8.41 1.59
N ILE A 80 -8.22 -7.93 2.27
CA ILE A 80 -8.20 -6.77 3.16
C ILE A 80 -6.92 -6.85 4.00
N GLY A 81 -5.93 -5.99 3.68
CA GLY A 81 -4.66 -5.81 4.35
C GLY A 81 -4.21 -6.91 5.33
N GLY A 82 -3.77 -8.07 4.82
CA GLY A 82 -2.93 -9.02 5.55
C GLY A 82 -3.48 -9.61 6.86
N LEU A 83 -4.74 -9.37 7.21
CA LEU A 83 -5.40 -10.05 8.32
C LEU A 83 -6.04 -11.31 7.73
N PRO A 84 -5.64 -12.53 8.14
CA PRO A 84 -6.49 -13.68 7.90
C PRO A 84 -7.88 -13.34 8.45
N ALA A 85 -8.93 -13.69 7.69
CA ALA A 85 -10.30 -13.62 8.21
C ALA A 85 -10.28 -14.20 9.62
N ALA A 86 -10.78 -13.43 10.59
CA ALA A 86 -10.69 -13.78 12.00
C ALA A 86 -11.13 -15.24 12.17
N VAL A 87 -10.15 -16.12 12.40
CA VAL A 87 -10.42 -17.50 12.82
C VAL A 87 -11.17 -17.35 14.13
N GLU A 88 -12.37 -17.93 14.20
CA GLU A 88 -13.19 -17.99 15.40
C GLU A 88 -12.30 -18.34 16.59
N GLY A 89 -12.03 -17.36 17.47
CA GLY A 89 -11.33 -17.60 18.72
C GLY A 89 -10.43 -16.48 19.24
N HIS A 90 -9.74 -15.68 18.40
CA HIS A 90 -8.77 -14.69 18.90
C HIS A 90 -8.78 -13.36 18.14
N PRO A 91 -9.29 -12.27 18.71
CA PRO A 91 -9.15 -10.95 18.11
C PRO A 91 -7.67 -10.59 17.97
N VAL A 92 -7.29 -10.00 16.84
CA VAL A 92 -5.99 -9.35 16.73
C VAL A 92 -6.06 -8.15 17.65
N VAL A 93 -5.37 -8.21 18.79
CA VAL A 93 -5.37 -7.14 19.81
C VAL A 93 -4.37 -6.03 19.46
N GLU A 94 -3.32 -6.38 18.70
CA GLU A 94 -2.27 -5.45 18.28
C GLU A 94 -1.84 -5.71 16.83
N ALA A 95 -1.67 -4.61 16.08
CA ALA A 95 -1.20 -4.62 14.70
C ALA A 95 -0.09 -3.57 14.51
N TYR A 96 0.83 -3.86 13.60
CA TYR A 96 1.76 -2.88 13.05
C TYR A 96 1.09 -2.11 11.90
N VAL A 97 1.15 -0.78 11.96
CA VAL A 97 0.51 0.14 11.01
C VAL A 97 1.50 1.13 10.41
N CYS A 98 1.09 1.81 9.32
CA CYS A 98 1.88 2.86 8.69
C CYS A 98 2.31 3.95 9.69
N PRO A 99 3.62 4.26 9.80
CA PRO A 99 4.10 5.29 10.74
C PRO A 99 3.63 6.69 10.38
N ARG A 100 3.34 6.93 9.10
CA ARG A 100 2.83 8.22 8.58
C ARG A 100 1.31 8.26 8.44
N GLY A 101 0.59 7.17 8.77
CA GLY A 101 -0.86 7.09 8.61
C GLY A 101 -1.38 7.26 7.17
N ARG A 102 -0.52 7.03 6.16
CA ARG A 102 -0.83 7.25 4.73
C ARG A 102 -1.40 6.02 4.02
N CYS A 103 -1.19 4.82 4.59
CA CYS A 103 -1.74 3.59 4.05
C CYS A 103 -2.45 2.76 5.12
N ASP A 104 -3.45 2.01 4.71
CA ASP A 104 -4.24 1.12 5.60
C ASP A 104 -3.60 -0.26 5.78
N ARG A 105 -2.31 -0.40 5.42
CA ARG A 105 -1.56 -1.64 5.61
C ARG A 105 -1.49 -1.96 7.11
N ARG A 106 -1.95 -3.16 7.45
CA ARG A 106 -1.85 -3.74 8.78
C ARG A 106 -1.06 -5.05 8.69
N SER A 107 -0.20 -5.28 9.67
CA SER A 107 0.46 -6.57 9.88
C SER A 107 0.18 -7.04 11.30
N PRO A 108 -0.14 -8.31 11.55
CA PRO A 108 -0.31 -8.82 12.91
C PRO A 108 0.97 -8.59 13.73
N ALA A 109 0.84 -8.02 14.93
CA ALA A 109 1.98 -7.93 15.85
C ALA A 109 2.18 -9.23 16.64
N ARG A 110 1.14 -10.09 16.69
CA ARG A 110 1.15 -11.39 17.36
C ARG A 110 2.22 -12.27 16.70
N ASN A 111 3.27 -12.61 17.45
CA ASN A 111 4.43 -13.42 17.05
C ASN A 111 5.45 -12.72 16.12
N GLN A 112 5.38 -11.39 15.96
CA GLN A 112 6.36 -10.63 15.19
C GLN A 112 7.12 -9.65 16.12
N PRO A 113 8.25 -10.08 16.72
CA PRO A 113 8.97 -9.27 17.72
C PRO A 113 9.65 -8.03 17.12
N VAL A 114 10.06 -8.13 15.85
CA VAL A 114 10.66 -7.00 15.11
C VAL A 114 9.59 -6.39 14.20
N PRO A 115 9.31 -5.08 14.30
CA PRO A 115 8.37 -4.43 13.40
C PRO A 115 8.83 -4.55 11.95
N PRO A 116 7.94 -4.92 11.01
CA PRO A 116 8.27 -4.86 9.60
C PRO A 116 8.47 -3.40 9.18
N VAL A 117 9.10 -3.19 8.02
CA VAL A 117 9.39 -1.86 7.48
C VAL A 117 8.30 -1.41 6.52
N CYS A 118 7.97 -0.12 6.55
CA CYS A 118 7.15 0.52 5.54
C CYS A 118 7.91 0.56 4.22
N GLY A 119 7.46 -0.15 3.19
CA GLY A 119 8.13 -0.17 1.88
C GLY A 119 8.26 1.24 1.27
N LEU A 120 7.25 2.09 1.42
CA LEU A 120 7.29 3.44 0.87
C LEU A 120 8.31 4.35 1.57
N TYR A 121 8.38 4.33 2.90
CA TYR A 121 9.18 5.30 3.66
C TYR A 121 10.46 4.73 4.28
N GLY A 122 10.67 3.42 4.23
CA GLY A 122 11.83 2.75 4.85
C GLY A 122 11.83 2.77 6.38
N GLU A 123 10.76 3.24 7.01
CA GLU A 123 10.63 3.37 8.47
C GLU A 123 9.94 2.15 9.09
N PRO A 124 10.32 1.71 10.32
CA PRO A 124 9.61 0.65 11.03
C PRO A 124 8.12 0.99 11.22
N LEU A 125 7.24 0.00 11.07
CA LEU A 125 5.82 0.16 11.33
C LEU A 125 5.54 0.40 12.83
N CYS A 126 4.52 1.22 13.13
CA CYS A 126 4.13 1.53 14.50
C CYS A 126 3.19 0.47 15.05
N ARG A 127 3.45 -0.03 16.27
CA ARG A 127 2.50 -0.89 16.97
C ARG A 127 1.28 -0.08 17.44
N ARG A 128 0.08 -0.56 17.16
CA ARG A 128 -1.18 0.00 17.66
C ARG A 128 -2.12 -1.10 18.13
N GLY A 129 -2.83 -0.81 19.21
CA GLY A 129 -4.01 -1.59 19.60
C GLY A 129 -5.09 -1.46 18.51
N VAL A 130 -5.71 -2.59 18.17
CA VAL A 130 -6.89 -2.64 17.30
C VAL A 130 -8.06 -2.96 18.22
N SER A 131 -8.80 -1.91 18.59
CA SER A 131 -10.02 -1.98 19.40
C SER A 131 -11.24 -2.22 18.53
#